data_AF-A0A2V9T7Q6-F1
#
_entry.id   AF-A0A2V9T7Q6-F1
#
_cell.length_a   1.000
_cell.length_b   1.000
_cell.length_c   1.000
_cell.angle_alpha   90.00
_cell.angle_beta   90.00
_cell.angle_gamma   90.00
#
_symmetry.space_group_name_H-M   'P 1'
#
loop_
_entity.id
_entity.type
_entity.pdbx_description
1 polymer ?
#
loop_
_entity_poly.entity_id
_entity_poly.type
_entity_poly.pdbx_seq_one_letter_code
_entity_poly.pdbx_strand_id
1 'polypeptide(L)'
;MPYIQFLGAAGTVTGSKHLINTSADPGGKDGFQVLVDCGLFQGQKEWRERNWQDMPVPAREIDAVILTHAHLDHCGWIPRLVKEGFRGQIYATPATIDLCGIILPDSGHLQEEDAEFYNKYKKSKHDPALPLYTEEEAQACLQYFRPLQVETIKQLSDEISFRFVRAAHILGSSMAEISLKINGQARHLLFTGDIGRMRDREIAPGKVVHSGPAEGETADLLVMESTYGNRQHPSDDPRPALAALIHKTVERGGSIVIPAFAVERTQKFVFILKELMESDKIPRIPVFCDSPMAIKAVEIFLKHTEEYSEETRRLVSQYGSPLAWPGFTFASTPEESKKINDSHFPCIIISSSGMVTGGRIQHHLVQRLPDPKNTVIFIGFQAPGTRGFTIKSGAPEVKIYGEIVPIRAQVAAFEQFSDHADPPELLQWLRTFPQKPGATYLVHGEPAASSQLRDIMSKELGWNVQVAQWMQKVEVK
;
A
#
# COMPACT_ATOMS: atom_id res chain seq x y z
N MET A 1 16.13 3.68 -28.80
CA MET A 1 16.82 4.30 -27.67
C MET A 1 16.30 3.65 -26.39
N PRO A 2 17.00 3.78 -25.24
CA PRO A 2 16.46 3.32 -23.97
C PRO A 2 15.03 3.80 -23.76
N TYR A 3 14.18 2.97 -23.16
CA TYR A 3 12.77 3.29 -22.97
C TYR A 3 12.22 2.80 -21.64
N ILE A 4 11.12 3.42 -21.22
CA ILE A 4 10.25 2.97 -20.14
C ILE A 4 8.96 2.44 -20.77
N GLN A 5 8.48 1.29 -20.31
CA GLN A 5 7.17 0.74 -20.66
C GLN A 5 6.29 0.60 -19.42
N PHE A 6 5.09 1.18 -19.47
CA PHE A 6 4.15 1.15 -18.36
C PHE A 6 3.27 -0.12 -18.42
N LEU A 7 3.64 -1.15 -17.65
CA LEU A 7 2.96 -2.45 -17.65
C LEU A 7 1.78 -2.52 -16.66
N GLY A 8 1.74 -1.62 -15.67
CA GLY A 8 0.65 -1.48 -14.72
C GLY A 8 0.63 -0.12 -14.03
N ALA A 9 -0.31 0.07 -13.10
CA ALA A 9 -0.62 1.37 -12.48
C ALA A 9 -0.81 2.54 -13.48
N ALA A 10 -1.22 2.25 -14.71
CA ALA A 10 -1.47 3.26 -15.74
C ALA A 10 -2.99 3.39 -15.96
N GLY A 11 -3.58 4.46 -15.43
CA GLY A 11 -5.03 4.66 -15.37
C GLY A 11 -5.73 3.82 -14.29
N THR A 12 -4.99 3.34 -13.30
CA THR A 12 -5.48 2.59 -12.13
C THR A 12 -4.51 2.75 -10.95
N VAL A 13 -4.97 2.45 -9.74
CA VAL A 13 -4.23 2.55 -8.46
C VAL A 13 -3.61 1.22 -8.02
N THR A 14 -3.32 0.32 -8.96
CA THR A 14 -2.91 -1.04 -8.60
C THR A 14 -2.09 -1.71 -9.70
N GLY A 15 -1.35 -2.76 -9.32
CA GLY A 15 -0.50 -3.51 -10.24
C GLY A 15 0.73 -2.76 -10.72
N SER A 16 1.29 -1.84 -9.92
CA SER A 16 2.48 -1.04 -10.25
C SER A 16 3.59 -1.92 -10.81
N LYS A 17 4.06 -1.56 -12.02
CA LYS A 17 4.99 -2.36 -12.82
C LYS A 17 5.47 -1.56 -14.01
N HIS A 18 6.76 -1.22 -14.02
CA HIS A 18 7.36 -0.40 -15.07
C HIS A 18 8.65 -1.05 -15.55
N LEU A 19 8.75 -1.32 -16.85
CA LEU A 19 9.93 -1.91 -17.46
C LEU A 19 10.84 -0.80 -17.98
N ILE A 20 12.10 -0.82 -17.59
CA ILE A 20 13.18 -0.02 -18.17
C ILE A 20 14.03 -0.97 -19.02
N ASN A 21 14.27 -0.59 -20.27
CA ASN A 21 15.19 -1.30 -21.16
C ASN A 21 16.27 -0.31 -21.65
N THR A 22 17.54 -0.70 -21.59
CA THR A 22 18.68 0.13 -22.02
C THR A 22 18.94 0.12 -23.53
N SER A 23 18.23 -0.70 -24.31
CA SER A 23 18.35 -0.79 -25.77
C SER A 23 17.15 -0.19 -26.51
N ALA A 24 17.36 -0.01 -27.81
CA ALA A 24 16.38 0.45 -28.78
C ALA A 24 15.49 -0.64 -29.37
N ASP A 25 15.86 -1.92 -29.30
CA ASP A 25 15.16 -2.98 -30.00
C ASP A 25 13.91 -3.44 -29.22
N PRO A 26 12.70 -3.33 -29.80
CA PRO A 26 11.47 -3.81 -29.18
C PRO A 26 11.20 -5.31 -29.39
N GLY A 27 12.04 -6.05 -30.13
CA GLY A 27 11.83 -7.43 -30.60
C GLY A 27 12.52 -8.55 -29.80
N GLY A 28 13.26 -8.23 -28.72
CA GLY A 28 13.92 -9.24 -27.88
C GLY A 28 14.76 -8.64 -26.73
N LYS A 29 15.57 -9.48 -26.06
CA LYS A 29 16.51 -9.11 -24.99
C LYS A 29 17.77 -8.40 -25.52
N ASP A 30 17.61 -7.39 -26.37
CA ASP A 30 18.71 -6.45 -26.57
C ASP A 30 18.66 -5.46 -25.41
N GLY A 31 19.78 -5.29 -24.70
CA GLY A 31 19.89 -4.39 -23.55
C GLY A 31 19.59 -5.04 -22.20
N PHE A 32 19.90 -4.28 -21.14
CA PHE A 32 19.65 -4.63 -19.75
C PHE A 32 18.22 -4.26 -19.37
N GLN A 33 17.50 -5.19 -18.77
CA GLN A 33 16.07 -5.04 -18.46
C GLN A 33 15.82 -5.03 -16.96
N VAL A 34 15.19 -3.96 -16.48
CA VAL A 34 14.89 -3.76 -15.06
C VAL A 34 13.42 -3.46 -14.88
N LEU A 35 12.77 -4.15 -13.95
CA LEU A 35 11.46 -3.74 -13.47
C LEU A 35 11.60 -2.79 -12.29
N VAL A 36 10.85 -1.70 -12.30
CA VAL A 36 10.53 -0.93 -11.10
C VAL A 36 9.13 -1.33 -10.66
N ASP A 37 9.06 -1.89 -9.45
CA ASP A 37 7.90 -2.61 -8.89
C ASP A 37 7.41 -3.78 -9.75
N CYS A 38 6.68 -4.69 -9.10
CA CYS A 38 6.07 -5.84 -9.73
C CYS A 38 4.84 -6.30 -8.92
N GLY A 39 3.80 -5.46 -8.92
CA GLY A 39 2.63 -5.63 -8.06
C GLY A 39 1.44 -6.34 -8.68
N LEU A 40 0.52 -6.79 -7.82
CA LEU A 40 -0.76 -7.38 -8.20
C LEU A 40 -1.80 -6.31 -8.52
N PHE A 41 -2.58 -6.55 -9.56
CA PHE A 41 -3.79 -5.80 -9.83
C PHE A 41 -4.92 -6.22 -8.88
N GLN A 42 -5.54 -5.26 -8.20
CA GLN A 42 -6.63 -5.48 -7.24
C GLN A 42 -7.94 -4.82 -7.71
N GLY A 43 -9.04 -5.12 -7.01
CA GLY A 43 -10.34 -4.46 -7.22
C GLY A 43 -11.17 -5.09 -8.34
N GLN A 44 -11.57 -4.26 -9.32
CA GLN A 44 -12.51 -4.66 -10.38
C GLN A 44 -12.01 -5.89 -11.15
N LYS A 45 -12.97 -6.66 -11.67
CA LYS A 45 -12.69 -7.93 -12.36
C LYS A 45 -11.71 -7.76 -13.52
N GLU A 46 -11.88 -6.71 -14.33
CA GLU A 46 -10.98 -6.39 -15.45
C GLU A 46 -9.51 -6.30 -15.00
N TRP A 47 -9.24 -5.59 -13.91
CA TRP A 47 -7.88 -5.44 -13.38
C TRP A 47 -7.34 -6.79 -12.90
N ARG A 48 -8.14 -7.55 -12.13
CA ARG A 48 -7.71 -8.86 -11.60
C ARG A 48 -7.43 -9.87 -12.70
N GLU A 49 -8.12 -9.83 -13.83
CA GLU A 49 -7.86 -10.69 -14.99
C GLU A 49 -6.48 -10.41 -15.62
N ARG A 50 -5.93 -9.19 -15.48
CA ARG A 50 -4.58 -8.87 -15.97
C ARG A 50 -3.49 -9.59 -15.20
N ASN A 51 -3.72 -9.95 -13.93
CA ASN A 51 -2.76 -10.77 -13.19
C ASN A 51 -2.52 -12.12 -13.86
N TRP A 52 -3.48 -12.62 -14.63
CA TRP A 52 -3.41 -13.91 -15.32
C TRP A 52 -2.70 -13.85 -16.68
N GLN A 53 -2.51 -12.66 -17.24
CA GLN A 53 -1.89 -12.45 -18.54
C GLN A 53 -0.36 -12.49 -18.45
N ASP A 54 0.27 -12.96 -19.52
CA ASP A 54 1.72 -12.94 -19.65
C ASP A 54 2.23 -11.50 -19.86
N MET A 55 3.42 -11.21 -19.35
CA MET A 55 4.10 -9.95 -19.65
C MET A 55 4.54 -9.90 -21.12
N PRO A 56 4.68 -8.70 -21.72
CA PRO A 56 5.21 -8.56 -23.08
C PRO A 56 6.68 -8.97 -23.21
N VAL A 57 7.38 -9.14 -22.08
CA VAL A 57 8.75 -9.65 -22.02
C VAL A 57 8.76 -10.92 -21.17
N PRO A 58 9.41 -12.00 -21.62
CA PRO A 58 9.61 -13.21 -20.82
C PRO A 58 10.30 -12.93 -19.48
N ALA A 59 9.82 -13.52 -18.39
CA ALA A 59 10.38 -13.32 -17.05
C ALA A 59 11.89 -13.63 -16.94
N ARG A 60 12.38 -14.61 -17.72
CA ARG A 60 13.80 -14.99 -17.80
C ARG A 60 14.71 -13.93 -18.43
N GLU A 61 14.14 -12.95 -19.13
CA GLU A 61 14.89 -11.88 -19.81
C GLU A 61 15.07 -10.64 -18.92
N ILE A 62 14.35 -10.56 -17.80
CA ILE A 62 14.50 -9.48 -16.82
C ILE A 62 15.72 -9.75 -15.94
N ASP A 63 16.61 -8.77 -15.86
CA ASP A 63 17.89 -8.89 -15.16
C ASP A 63 17.80 -8.51 -13.68
N ALA A 64 16.95 -7.54 -13.33
CA ALA A 64 16.73 -7.11 -11.95
C ALA A 64 15.33 -6.54 -11.71
N VAL A 65 14.93 -6.52 -10.43
CA VAL A 65 13.75 -5.80 -9.95
C VAL A 65 14.21 -4.80 -8.89
N ILE A 66 13.72 -3.56 -8.97
CA ILE A 66 13.86 -2.53 -7.94
C ILE A 66 12.47 -2.35 -7.33
N LEU A 67 12.32 -2.70 -6.05
CA LEU A 67 11.05 -2.63 -5.34
C LEU A 67 11.02 -1.41 -4.42
N THR A 68 10.03 -0.54 -4.62
CA THR A 68 9.88 0.72 -3.87
C THR A 68 9.44 0.47 -2.42
N HIS A 69 8.44 -0.39 -2.23
CA HIS A 69 7.89 -0.73 -0.92
C HIS A 69 7.05 -2.02 -0.95
N ALA A 70 6.58 -2.44 0.23
CA ALA A 70 6.04 -3.78 0.45
C ALA A 70 4.54 -3.95 0.18
N HIS A 71 3.79 -2.91 -0.26
CA HIS A 71 2.38 -3.10 -0.56
C HIS A 71 2.15 -4.08 -1.71
N LEU A 72 1.04 -4.81 -1.67
CA LEU A 72 0.78 -5.95 -2.56
C LEU A 72 0.62 -5.53 -4.03
N ASP A 73 0.12 -4.32 -4.26
CA ASP A 73 0.06 -3.66 -5.56
C ASP A 73 1.39 -3.10 -6.07
N HIS A 74 2.49 -3.28 -5.31
CA HIS A 74 3.87 -3.02 -5.74
C HIS A 74 4.75 -4.27 -5.72
N CYS A 75 4.51 -5.25 -4.83
CA CYS A 75 5.33 -6.45 -4.71
C CYS A 75 4.63 -7.78 -5.06
N GLY A 76 3.30 -7.80 -5.07
CA GLY A 76 2.54 -9.05 -5.04
C GLY A 76 2.66 -9.95 -6.27
N TRP A 77 3.15 -9.45 -7.40
CA TRP A 77 3.32 -10.26 -8.62
C TRP A 77 4.72 -10.89 -8.71
N ILE A 78 5.62 -10.54 -7.79
CA ILE A 78 6.99 -11.11 -7.70
C ILE A 78 7.00 -12.65 -7.63
N PRO A 79 6.18 -13.32 -6.80
CA PRO A 79 6.17 -14.79 -6.77
C PRO A 79 5.84 -15.40 -8.13
N ARG A 80 4.88 -14.82 -8.85
CA ARG A 80 4.54 -15.23 -10.22
C ARG A 80 5.70 -14.98 -11.20
N LEU A 81 6.36 -13.83 -11.10
CA LEU A 81 7.55 -13.51 -11.92
C LEU A 81 8.64 -14.59 -11.76
N VAL A 82 8.92 -15.01 -10.52
CA VAL A 82 9.90 -16.08 -10.22
C VAL A 82 9.43 -17.43 -10.77
N LYS A 83 8.15 -17.77 -10.61
CA LYS A 83 7.53 -18.98 -11.16
C LYS A 83 7.65 -19.04 -12.69
N GLU A 84 7.52 -17.91 -13.37
CA GLU A 84 7.65 -17.78 -14.83
C GLU A 84 9.12 -17.83 -15.34
N GLY A 85 10.10 -17.93 -14.44
CA GLY A 85 11.49 -18.18 -14.79
C GLY A 85 12.47 -17.03 -14.55
N PHE A 86 12.04 -15.94 -13.89
CA PHE A 86 12.97 -14.91 -13.42
C PHE A 86 13.98 -15.46 -12.42
N ARG A 87 15.26 -15.12 -12.59
CA ARG A 87 16.37 -15.55 -11.71
C ARG A 87 17.30 -14.40 -11.31
N GLY A 88 16.94 -13.16 -11.65
CA GLY A 88 17.70 -11.97 -11.30
C GLY A 88 17.60 -11.61 -9.81
N GLN A 89 18.19 -10.48 -9.44
CA GLN A 89 18.14 -9.97 -8.05
C GLN A 89 16.98 -8.99 -7.88
N ILE A 90 16.36 -9.01 -6.71
CA ILE A 90 15.29 -8.10 -6.30
C ILE A 90 15.84 -7.18 -5.22
N TYR A 91 16.02 -5.90 -5.51
CA TYR A 91 16.55 -4.94 -4.56
C TYR A 91 15.44 -4.20 -3.85
N ALA A 92 15.53 -4.10 -2.53
CA ALA A 92 14.64 -3.33 -1.69
C ALA A 92 15.35 -2.91 -0.40
N THR A 93 14.78 -1.98 0.35
CA THR A 93 15.28 -1.64 1.70
C THR A 93 15.12 -2.83 2.66
N PRO A 94 15.96 -2.97 3.70
CA PRO A 94 15.85 -4.08 4.66
C PRO A 94 14.45 -4.23 5.25
N ALA A 95 13.81 -3.12 5.63
CA ALA A 95 12.48 -3.15 6.20
C ALA A 95 11.40 -3.56 5.17
N THR A 96 11.55 -3.17 3.90
CA THR A 96 10.67 -3.66 2.83
C THR A 96 10.82 -5.17 2.63
N ILE A 97 12.04 -5.71 2.69
CA ILE A 97 12.29 -7.16 2.57
C ILE A 97 11.60 -7.92 3.70
N ASP A 98 11.77 -7.46 4.94
CA ASP A 98 11.13 -8.09 6.11
C ASP A 98 9.60 -8.09 5.97
N LEU A 99 9.01 -6.97 5.52
CA LEU A 99 7.58 -6.87 5.27
C LEU A 99 7.11 -7.79 4.13
N CYS A 100 7.86 -7.87 3.02
CA CYS A 100 7.59 -8.83 1.94
C CYS A 100 7.65 -10.28 2.46
N GLY A 101 8.51 -10.55 3.44
CA GLY A 101 8.64 -11.85 4.09
C GLY A 101 7.38 -12.32 4.83
N ILE A 102 6.44 -11.42 5.13
CA ILE A 102 5.14 -11.78 5.72
C ILE A 102 3.97 -11.56 4.75
N ILE A 103 4.03 -10.53 3.90
CA ILE A 103 2.93 -10.17 2.98
C ILE A 103 2.82 -11.18 1.84
N LEU A 104 3.95 -11.59 1.24
CA LEU A 104 3.92 -12.48 0.08
C LEU A 104 3.43 -13.89 0.44
N PRO A 105 3.92 -14.55 1.52
CA PRO A 105 3.40 -15.86 1.92
C PRO A 105 1.92 -15.81 2.33
N ASP A 106 1.49 -14.80 3.09
CA ASP A 106 0.07 -14.60 3.47
C ASP A 106 -0.81 -14.44 2.22
N SER A 107 -0.34 -13.70 1.22
CA SER A 107 -1.03 -13.56 -0.06
C SER A 107 -1.11 -14.86 -0.86
N GLY A 108 -0.09 -15.73 -0.79
CA GLY A 108 -0.12 -17.05 -1.41
C GLY A 108 -1.13 -17.97 -0.73
N HIS A 109 -1.10 -18.01 0.60
CA HIS A 109 -2.03 -18.78 1.42
C HIS A 109 -3.50 -18.40 1.14
N LEU A 110 -3.82 -17.10 1.14
CA LEU A 110 -5.18 -16.63 0.85
C LEU A 110 -5.65 -17.02 -0.55
N GLN A 111 -4.76 -17.09 -1.53
CA GLN A 111 -5.09 -17.54 -2.88
C GLN A 111 -5.32 -19.04 -2.96
N GLU A 112 -4.58 -19.83 -2.20
CA GLU A 112 -4.82 -21.27 -2.06
C GLU A 112 -6.18 -21.55 -1.41
N GLU A 113 -6.51 -20.86 -0.30
CA GLU A 113 -7.82 -20.97 0.35
C GLU A 113 -8.96 -20.60 -0.61
N ASP A 114 -8.81 -19.51 -1.38
CA ASP A 114 -9.78 -19.11 -2.40
C ASP A 114 -9.95 -20.22 -3.46
N ALA A 115 -8.84 -20.77 -3.99
CA ALA A 115 -8.88 -21.83 -4.99
C ALA A 115 -9.55 -23.11 -4.45
N GLU A 116 -9.21 -23.54 -3.23
CA GLU A 116 -9.84 -24.66 -2.54
C GLU A 116 -11.34 -24.45 -2.34
N PHE A 117 -11.74 -23.26 -1.89
CA PHE A 117 -13.14 -22.89 -1.74
C PHE A 117 -13.88 -23.01 -3.08
N TYR A 118 -13.35 -22.43 -4.17
CA TYR A 118 -13.99 -22.51 -5.48
C TYR A 118 -14.09 -23.93 -6.03
N ASN A 119 -13.07 -24.76 -5.79
CA ASN A 119 -13.06 -26.17 -6.16
C ASN A 119 -14.10 -26.98 -5.38
N LYS A 120 -14.18 -26.76 -4.06
CA LYS A 120 -15.12 -27.44 -3.15
C LYS A 120 -16.57 -27.14 -3.50
N TYR A 121 -16.90 -25.88 -3.80
CA TYR A 121 -18.27 -25.46 -4.10
C TYR A 121 -18.61 -25.42 -5.60
N LYS A 122 -17.68 -25.82 -6.48
CA LYS A 122 -17.83 -25.79 -7.94
C LYS A 122 -18.36 -24.43 -8.47
N LYS A 123 -17.81 -23.35 -7.91
CA LYS A 123 -18.19 -21.95 -8.23
C LYS A 123 -17.25 -21.24 -9.20
N SER A 124 -16.22 -21.93 -9.68
CA SER A 124 -15.28 -21.42 -10.70
C SER A 124 -15.75 -21.79 -12.11
N LYS A 125 -15.38 -20.96 -13.08
CA LYS A 125 -15.49 -21.31 -14.51
C LYS A 125 -14.37 -22.26 -14.98
N HIS A 126 -13.30 -22.35 -14.19
CA HIS A 126 -12.14 -23.22 -14.42
C HIS A 126 -12.19 -24.40 -13.43
N ASP A 127 -11.90 -25.62 -13.90
CA ASP A 127 -11.84 -26.83 -13.08
C ASP A 127 -10.52 -27.57 -13.37
N PRO A 128 -9.54 -27.56 -12.44
CA PRO A 128 -9.59 -26.91 -11.14
C PRO A 128 -9.39 -25.38 -11.23
N ALA A 129 -9.93 -24.66 -10.24
CA ALA A 129 -9.46 -23.33 -9.87
C ALA A 129 -8.03 -23.45 -9.31
N LEU A 130 -7.14 -22.56 -9.74
CA LEU A 130 -5.74 -22.53 -9.31
C LEU A 130 -5.43 -21.18 -8.64
N PRO A 131 -4.56 -21.16 -7.62
CA PRO A 131 -3.97 -19.90 -7.15
C PRO A 131 -3.00 -19.35 -8.20
N LEU A 132 -2.76 -18.04 -8.20
CA LEU A 132 -1.75 -17.45 -9.09
C LEU A 132 -0.34 -17.96 -8.71
N TYR A 133 -0.12 -18.05 -7.40
CA TYR A 133 1.03 -18.66 -6.75
C TYR A 133 0.65 -19.15 -5.35
N THR A 134 1.40 -20.13 -4.83
CA THR A 134 1.18 -20.71 -3.50
C THR A 134 1.95 -19.97 -2.39
N GLU A 135 1.63 -20.23 -1.13
CA GLU A 135 2.43 -19.80 0.02
C GLU A 135 3.89 -20.26 -0.11
N GLU A 136 4.12 -21.50 -0.54
CA GLU A 136 5.46 -22.07 -0.75
C GLU A 136 6.23 -21.34 -1.86
N GLU A 137 5.59 -21.06 -3.00
CA GLU A 137 6.20 -20.31 -4.10
C GLU A 137 6.55 -18.88 -3.68
N ALA A 138 5.68 -18.24 -2.89
CA ALA A 138 5.94 -16.93 -2.31
C ALA A 138 7.09 -16.94 -1.31
N GLN A 139 7.20 -17.96 -0.44
CA GLN A 139 8.34 -18.12 0.47
C GLN A 139 9.64 -18.34 -0.31
N ALA A 140 9.60 -19.19 -1.34
CA ALA A 140 10.76 -19.49 -2.17
C ALA A 140 11.28 -18.27 -2.93
N CYS A 141 10.41 -17.32 -3.32
CA CYS A 141 10.83 -16.12 -4.04
C CYS A 141 11.70 -15.17 -3.20
N LEU A 142 11.58 -15.24 -1.87
CA LEU A 142 12.33 -14.36 -0.94
C LEU A 142 13.85 -14.54 -1.05
N GLN A 143 14.33 -15.70 -1.53
CA GLN A 143 15.76 -15.95 -1.74
C GLN A 143 16.41 -15.02 -2.79
N TYR A 144 15.61 -14.39 -3.66
CA TYR A 144 16.08 -13.45 -4.68
C TYR A 144 16.21 -12.01 -4.17
N PHE A 145 15.70 -11.71 -2.96
CA PHE A 145 15.75 -10.37 -2.40
C PHE A 145 17.15 -10.05 -1.88
N ARG A 146 17.60 -8.81 -2.12
CA ARG A 146 18.89 -8.27 -1.70
C ARG A 146 18.68 -6.92 -1.03
N PRO A 147 19.06 -6.77 0.25
CA PRO A 147 18.93 -5.50 0.94
C PRO A 147 19.86 -4.46 0.33
N LEU A 148 19.34 -3.25 0.15
CA LEU A 148 20.13 -2.07 -0.19
C LEU A 148 19.72 -0.93 0.74
N GLN A 149 20.69 -0.31 1.39
CA GLN A 149 20.43 0.84 2.26
C GLN A 149 20.09 2.07 1.42
N VAL A 150 19.23 2.93 1.96
CA VAL A 150 18.93 4.25 1.36
C VAL A 150 20.24 5.02 1.15
N GLU A 151 20.31 5.80 0.07
CA GLU A 151 21.47 6.57 -0.40
C GLU A 151 22.66 5.75 -0.93
N THR A 152 22.61 4.41 -0.85
CA THR A 152 23.69 3.57 -1.39
C THR A 152 23.50 3.37 -2.89
N ILE A 153 24.50 3.78 -3.69
CA ILE A 153 24.51 3.56 -5.14
C ILE A 153 24.82 2.09 -5.43
N LYS A 154 23.94 1.44 -6.21
CA LYS A 154 24.10 0.09 -6.72
C LYS A 154 24.26 0.12 -8.25
N GLN A 155 25.43 -0.28 -8.72
CA GLN A 155 25.66 -0.56 -10.14
C GLN A 155 25.00 -1.90 -10.52
N LEU A 156 24.15 -1.89 -11.56
CA LEU A 156 23.49 -3.08 -12.10
C LEU A 156 24.20 -3.59 -13.37
N SER A 157 24.64 -2.68 -14.24
CA SER A 157 25.45 -2.95 -15.44
C SER A 157 26.31 -1.71 -15.74
N ASP A 158 27.12 -1.70 -16.81
CA ASP A 158 27.85 -0.49 -17.22
C ASP A 158 26.95 0.68 -17.67
N GLU A 159 25.66 0.39 -17.92
CA GLU A 159 24.68 1.32 -18.48
C GLU A 159 23.68 1.84 -17.45
N ILE A 160 23.48 1.11 -16.35
CA ILE A 160 22.46 1.43 -15.34
C ILE A 160 22.97 1.28 -13.90
N SER A 161 22.69 2.29 -13.09
CA SER A 161 22.80 2.24 -11.64
C SER A 161 21.57 2.87 -11.00
N PHE A 162 21.37 2.60 -9.71
CA PHE A 162 20.30 3.24 -8.95
C PHE A 162 20.70 3.44 -7.49
N ARG A 163 19.95 4.29 -6.79
CA ARG A 163 19.93 4.37 -5.33
C ARG A 163 18.49 4.52 -4.86
N PHE A 164 18.24 4.12 -3.61
CA PHE A 164 16.99 4.42 -2.94
C PHE A 164 17.07 5.78 -2.25
N VAL A 165 16.01 6.56 -2.34
CA VAL A 165 15.79 7.79 -1.56
C VAL A 165 14.46 7.66 -0.82
N ARG A 166 14.26 8.37 0.29
CA ARG A 166 13.08 8.14 1.15
C ARG A 166 11.78 8.58 0.48
N ALA A 167 10.76 7.73 0.47
CA ALA A 167 9.40 8.09 0.04
C ALA A 167 8.47 8.47 1.20
N ALA A 168 8.76 7.97 2.42
CA ALA A 168 8.02 8.22 3.66
C ALA A 168 6.53 7.80 3.66
N HIS A 169 6.17 6.84 2.82
CA HIS A 169 4.82 6.29 2.71
C HIS A 169 4.52 5.20 3.75
N ILE A 170 5.29 4.11 3.73
CA ILE A 170 5.27 3.06 4.78
C ILE A 170 6.68 2.78 5.29
N LEU A 171 6.78 1.94 6.33
CA LEU A 171 8.06 1.44 6.85
C LEU A 171 8.94 0.87 5.71
N GLY A 172 10.14 1.42 5.54
CA GLY A 172 11.08 1.04 4.48
C GLY A 172 10.77 1.57 3.08
N SER A 173 9.67 2.32 2.88
CA SER A 173 9.30 2.83 1.57
C SER A 173 10.34 3.81 1.00
N SER A 174 10.62 3.63 -0.29
CA SER A 174 11.64 4.38 -0.99
C SER A 174 11.25 4.68 -2.43
N MET A 175 11.65 5.85 -2.91
CA MET A 175 11.68 6.15 -4.34
C MET A 175 12.97 5.56 -4.93
N ALA A 176 12.94 5.21 -6.21
CA ALA A 176 14.09 4.73 -6.94
C ALA A 176 14.62 5.84 -7.86
N GLU A 177 15.81 6.36 -7.55
CA GLU A 177 16.56 7.21 -8.48
C GLU A 177 17.48 6.34 -9.32
N ILE A 178 17.30 6.40 -10.64
CA ILE A 178 17.99 5.55 -11.61
C ILE A 178 18.82 6.43 -12.53
N SER A 179 20.10 6.11 -12.65
CA SER A 179 21.02 6.74 -13.60
C SER A 179 21.22 5.82 -14.79
N LEU A 180 20.81 6.29 -15.97
CA LEU A 180 20.99 5.62 -17.26
C LEU A 180 22.09 6.33 -18.06
N LYS A 181 23.05 5.57 -18.57
CA LYS A 181 24.10 6.10 -19.44
C LYS A 181 23.66 6.00 -20.90
N ILE A 182 23.38 7.14 -21.53
CA ILE A 182 22.95 7.24 -22.94
C ILE A 182 23.99 8.06 -23.70
N ASN A 183 24.64 7.46 -24.71
CA ASN A 183 25.68 8.12 -25.52
C ASN A 183 26.79 8.79 -24.68
N GLY A 184 27.14 8.20 -23.54
CA GLY A 184 28.16 8.73 -22.62
C GLY A 184 27.67 9.82 -21.66
N GLN A 185 26.40 10.24 -21.73
CA GLN A 185 25.77 11.16 -20.78
C GLN A 185 24.89 10.38 -19.79
N ALA A 186 24.87 10.81 -18.53
CA ALA A 186 23.92 10.30 -17.54
C ALA A 186 22.56 10.96 -17.75
N ARG A 187 21.49 10.16 -17.64
CA ARG A 187 20.11 10.58 -17.55
C ARG A 187 19.52 10.05 -16.25
N HIS A 188 18.90 10.93 -15.49
CA HIS A 188 18.35 10.64 -14.17
C HIS A 188 16.84 10.43 -14.28
N LEU A 189 16.38 9.24 -13.90
CA LEU A 189 14.97 8.91 -13.76
C LEU A 189 14.63 8.84 -12.28
N LEU A 190 13.47 9.37 -11.88
CA LEU A 190 12.96 9.19 -10.53
C LEU A 190 11.61 8.50 -10.59
N PHE A 191 11.51 7.33 -9.95
CA PHE A 191 10.26 6.60 -9.75
C PHE A 191 9.86 6.73 -8.29
N THR A 192 8.72 7.36 -8.02
CA THR A 192 8.37 7.70 -6.64
C THR A 192 7.87 6.49 -5.84
N GLY A 193 7.30 5.49 -6.51
CA GLY A 193 6.36 4.60 -5.81
C GLY A 193 5.25 5.43 -5.18
N ASP A 194 4.78 5.01 -4.02
CA ASP A 194 3.84 5.81 -3.22
C ASP A 194 4.58 6.83 -2.36
N ILE A 195 4.05 8.05 -2.27
CA ILE A 195 4.66 9.21 -1.61
C ILE A 195 3.94 9.51 -0.30
N GLY A 196 4.72 9.54 0.77
CA GLY A 196 4.33 9.94 2.11
C GLY A 196 3.79 11.37 2.22
N ARG A 197 2.94 11.61 3.22
CA ARG A 197 2.47 12.98 3.56
C ARG A 197 3.62 13.90 4.01
N MET A 198 3.62 15.12 3.46
CA MET A 198 4.67 16.13 3.63
C MET A 198 4.36 17.17 4.72
N ARG A 199 3.12 17.26 5.21
CA ARG A 199 2.67 18.29 6.16
C ARG A 199 3.07 18.08 7.63
N ASP A 200 2.78 19.13 8.40
CA ASP A 200 2.92 19.25 9.85
C ASP A 200 2.29 18.08 10.62
N ARG A 201 2.97 17.67 11.69
CA ARG A 201 2.70 16.48 12.50
C ARG A 201 1.31 16.48 13.14
N GLU A 202 0.74 17.66 13.39
CA GLU A 202 -0.58 17.80 14.01
C GLU A 202 -1.74 17.39 13.08
N ILE A 203 -1.56 17.51 11.76
CA ILE A 203 -2.61 17.30 10.74
C ILE A 203 -2.59 15.86 10.19
N ALA A 204 -1.44 15.18 10.30
CA ALA A 204 -1.24 13.79 9.94
C ALA A 204 -0.78 12.99 11.18
N PRO A 205 -1.64 12.83 12.20
CA PRO A 205 -1.23 12.24 13.47
C PRO A 205 -0.73 10.80 13.27
N GLY A 206 0.34 10.46 13.99
CA GLY A 206 0.96 9.14 13.92
C GLY A 206 1.92 8.98 12.74
N LYS A 207 2.68 10.02 12.37
CA LYS A 207 3.74 9.92 11.36
C LYS A 207 4.75 8.84 11.79
N VAL A 208 4.63 7.63 11.24
CA VAL A 208 5.39 6.47 11.68
C VAL A 208 6.85 6.60 11.26
N VAL A 209 7.11 6.99 10.01
CA VAL A 209 8.45 7.02 9.41
C VAL A 209 9.08 8.42 9.36
N HIS A 210 10.41 8.51 9.21
CA HIS A 210 11.14 9.76 8.97
C HIS A 210 10.50 10.59 7.86
N SER A 211 10.61 11.91 7.97
CA SER A 211 10.18 12.81 6.89
C SER A 211 10.94 12.52 5.60
N GLY A 212 10.19 12.35 4.53
CA GLY A 212 10.63 12.33 3.14
C GLY A 212 9.42 12.66 2.26
N PRO A 213 9.57 12.86 0.93
CA PRO A 213 10.81 13.02 0.17
C PRO A 213 11.79 14.09 0.66
N ALA A 214 13.07 13.99 0.29
CA ALA A 214 14.01 15.09 0.49
C ALA A 214 13.64 16.29 -0.39
N GLU A 215 14.01 17.49 0.05
CA GLU A 215 13.93 18.69 -0.79
C GLU A 215 15.10 18.72 -1.78
N GLY A 216 14.89 19.25 -2.98
CA GLY A 216 15.98 19.46 -3.94
C GLY A 216 16.28 18.29 -4.87
N GLU A 217 15.36 17.33 -5.00
CA GLU A 217 15.50 16.19 -5.92
C GLU A 217 15.69 16.63 -7.38
N THR A 218 16.45 15.86 -8.15
CA THR A 218 16.73 16.12 -9.58
C THR A 218 16.35 14.93 -10.43
N ALA A 219 15.64 15.17 -11.53
CA ALA A 219 15.34 14.13 -12.52
C ALA A 219 15.15 14.73 -13.91
N ASP A 220 15.63 14.05 -14.95
CA ASP A 220 15.31 14.34 -16.34
C ASP A 220 13.89 13.85 -16.68
N LEU A 221 13.49 12.71 -16.09
CA LEU A 221 12.16 12.12 -16.22
C LEU A 221 11.65 11.66 -14.85
N LEU A 222 10.46 12.12 -14.48
CA LEU A 222 9.78 11.75 -13.24
C LEU A 222 8.59 10.82 -13.54
N VAL A 223 8.52 9.67 -12.88
CA VAL A 223 7.33 8.80 -12.82
C VAL A 223 6.75 8.89 -11.42
N MET A 224 5.57 9.49 -11.29
CA MET A 224 4.99 9.88 -10.00
C MET A 224 3.60 9.27 -9.78
N GLU A 225 3.32 8.84 -8.55
CA GLU A 225 1.95 8.44 -8.17
C GLU A 225 0.95 9.60 -8.26
N SER A 226 -0.34 9.26 -8.31
CA SER A 226 -1.41 10.25 -8.40
C SER A 226 -2.68 9.82 -7.66
N THR A 227 -2.52 9.04 -6.59
CA THR A 227 -3.61 8.34 -5.88
C THR A 227 -4.69 9.33 -5.40
N TYR A 228 -4.25 10.45 -4.81
CA TYR A 228 -5.11 11.54 -4.33
C TYR A 228 -5.07 12.78 -5.23
N GLY A 229 -4.70 12.64 -6.50
CA GLY A 229 -4.53 13.77 -7.42
C GLY A 229 -5.74 14.70 -7.57
N ASN A 230 -6.94 14.26 -7.17
CA ASN A 230 -8.18 15.04 -7.18
C ASN A 230 -8.83 15.26 -5.81
N ARG A 231 -8.12 15.01 -4.71
CA ARG A 231 -8.67 15.11 -3.35
C ARG A 231 -7.68 15.77 -2.43
N GLN A 232 -8.18 16.69 -1.62
CA GLN A 232 -7.37 17.32 -0.56
C GLN A 232 -7.73 16.66 0.76
N HIS A 233 -6.70 16.37 1.56
CA HIS A 233 -6.92 15.89 2.91
C HIS A 233 -7.44 17.03 3.78
N PRO A 234 -8.35 16.75 4.73
CA PRO A 234 -8.72 17.73 5.73
C PRO A 234 -7.48 18.22 6.50
N SER A 235 -7.49 19.50 6.86
CA SER A 235 -6.38 20.18 7.54
C SER A 235 -6.50 20.17 9.07
N ASP A 236 -7.59 19.63 9.60
CA ASP A 236 -7.86 19.51 11.02
C ASP A 236 -7.37 18.18 11.60
N ASP A 237 -6.90 18.22 12.84
CA ASP A 237 -6.52 17.03 13.59
C ASP A 237 -7.75 16.10 13.75
N PRO A 238 -7.69 14.83 13.29
CA PRO A 238 -8.81 13.89 13.42
C PRO A 238 -9.02 13.40 14.85
N ARG A 239 -8.06 13.54 15.76
CA ARG A 239 -8.09 12.93 17.11
C ARG A 239 -9.28 13.38 17.96
N PRO A 240 -9.66 14.68 18.04
CA PRO A 240 -10.84 15.10 18.82
C PRO A 240 -12.15 14.52 18.26
N ALA A 241 -12.31 14.51 16.94
CA ALA A 241 -13.50 13.96 16.29
C ALA A 241 -13.58 12.43 16.43
N LEU A 242 -12.44 11.74 16.33
CA LEU A 242 -12.33 10.30 16.61
C LEU A 242 -12.72 9.99 18.06
N ALA A 243 -12.17 10.74 19.03
CA ALA A 243 -12.48 10.56 20.44
C ALA A 243 -13.97 10.75 20.73
N ALA A 244 -14.57 11.82 20.20
CA ALA A 244 -16.00 12.08 20.34
C ALA A 244 -16.87 10.95 19.74
N LEU A 245 -16.46 10.38 18.60
CA LEU A 245 -17.17 9.28 17.97
C LEU A 245 -17.06 7.98 18.78
N ILE A 246 -15.88 7.69 19.32
CA ILE A 246 -15.66 6.53 20.20
C ILE A 246 -16.55 6.67 21.44
N HIS A 247 -16.53 7.81 22.13
CA HIS A 247 -17.40 8.08 23.29
C HIS A 247 -18.88 7.84 22.98
N LYS A 248 -19.41 8.48 21.93
CA LYS A 248 -20.82 8.32 21.52
C LYS A 248 -21.18 6.88 21.17
N THR A 249 -20.23 6.08 20.70
CA THR A 249 -20.47 4.67 20.36
C THR A 249 -20.50 3.82 21.62
N VAL A 250 -19.58 4.07 22.55
CA VAL A 250 -19.51 3.37 23.83
C VAL A 250 -20.70 3.71 24.72
N GLU A 251 -21.11 4.97 24.79
CA GLU A 251 -22.26 5.44 25.59
C GLU A 251 -23.58 4.76 25.21
N ARG A 252 -23.78 4.46 23.92
CA ARG A 252 -24.96 3.72 23.44
C ARG A 252 -24.80 2.19 23.48
N GLY A 253 -23.70 1.71 24.05
CA GLY A 253 -23.42 0.28 24.24
C GLY A 253 -22.97 -0.45 22.98
N GLY A 254 -22.46 0.26 21.98
CA GLY A 254 -22.00 -0.34 20.72
C GLY A 254 -20.50 -0.58 20.66
N SER A 255 -20.08 -1.40 19.69
CA SER A 255 -18.68 -1.64 19.34
C SER A 255 -18.25 -0.81 18.13
N ILE A 256 -16.96 -0.53 18.05
CA ILE A 256 -16.32 0.10 16.90
C ILE A 256 -15.60 -0.97 16.09
N VAL A 257 -15.85 -1.04 14.77
CA VAL A 257 -15.15 -1.91 13.83
C VAL A 257 -14.32 -1.07 12.87
N ILE A 258 -13.05 -1.42 12.70
CA ILE A 258 -12.07 -0.66 11.93
C ILE A 258 -11.41 -1.60 10.91
N PRO A 259 -11.88 -1.58 9.65
CA PRO A 259 -11.15 -2.20 8.55
C PRO A 259 -9.80 -1.51 8.37
N ALA A 260 -8.70 -2.25 8.52
CA ALA A 260 -7.35 -1.71 8.38
C ALA A 260 -6.44 -2.66 7.59
N PHE A 261 -5.44 -2.10 6.90
CA PHE A 261 -4.34 -2.91 6.36
C PHE A 261 -3.50 -3.45 7.52
N ALA A 262 -3.06 -4.71 7.43
CA ALA A 262 -2.34 -5.37 8.52
C ALA A 262 -0.95 -4.76 8.78
N VAL A 263 -0.39 -4.10 7.76
CA VAL A 263 0.90 -3.41 7.81
C VAL A 263 0.67 -1.91 7.81
N GLU A 264 1.45 -1.22 8.64
CA GLU A 264 1.50 0.23 8.82
C GLU A 264 0.26 0.86 9.47
N ARG A 265 -0.90 0.81 8.80
CA ARG A 265 -2.15 1.43 9.29
C ARG A 265 -2.58 0.92 10.66
N THR A 266 -2.56 -0.40 10.86
CA THR A 266 -2.94 -1.03 12.14
C THR A 266 -2.01 -0.59 13.26
N GLN A 267 -0.70 -0.62 13.00
CA GLN A 267 0.34 -0.25 13.97
C GLN A 267 0.20 1.22 14.36
N LYS A 268 0.06 2.13 13.40
CA LYS A 268 -0.18 3.55 13.63
C LYS A 268 -1.41 3.78 14.52
N PHE A 269 -2.52 3.13 14.17
CA PHE A 269 -3.80 3.35 14.83
C PHE A 269 -3.82 2.85 16.27
N VAL A 270 -3.18 1.71 16.59
CA VAL A 270 -3.12 1.22 17.99
C VAL A 270 -2.35 2.17 18.91
N PHE A 271 -1.29 2.82 18.43
CA PHE A 271 -0.57 3.83 19.21
C PHE A 271 -1.42 5.08 19.47
N ILE A 272 -2.18 5.54 18.48
CA ILE A 272 -3.11 6.66 18.65
C ILE A 272 -4.19 6.34 19.69
N LEU A 273 -4.78 5.13 19.63
CA LEU A 273 -5.74 4.69 20.64
C LEU A 273 -5.11 4.66 22.03
N LYS A 274 -3.89 4.13 22.14
CA LYS A 274 -3.15 4.07 23.40
C LYS A 274 -2.93 5.46 23.99
N GLU A 275 -2.47 6.41 23.19
CA GLU A 275 -2.28 7.80 23.64
C GLU A 275 -3.60 8.45 24.08
N LEU A 276 -4.68 8.27 23.32
CA LEU A 276 -6.01 8.79 23.68
C LEU A 276 -6.56 8.17 24.98
N MET A 277 -6.24 6.90 25.26
CA MET A 277 -6.62 6.21 26.51
C MET A 277 -5.78 6.67 27.70
N GLU A 278 -4.47 6.89 27.53
CA GLU A 278 -3.59 7.37 28.61
C GLU A 278 -3.79 8.85 28.93
N SER A 279 -4.33 9.63 27.99
CA SER A 279 -4.70 11.04 28.18
C SER A 279 -6.16 11.26 28.57
N ASP A 280 -6.88 10.19 28.93
CA ASP A 280 -8.30 10.18 29.31
C ASP A 280 -9.24 10.84 28.29
N LYS A 281 -8.82 10.87 27.01
CA LYS A 281 -9.64 11.39 25.91
C LYS A 281 -10.65 10.39 25.41
N ILE A 282 -10.40 9.09 25.57
CA ILE A 282 -11.36 8.00 25.31
C ILE A 282 -11.38 7.02 26.48
N PRO A 283 -12.49 6.29 26.72
CA PRO A 283 -12.54 5.31 27.79
C PRO A 283 -11.61 4.13 27.52
N ARG A 284 -11.07 3.53 28.59
CA ARG A 284 -10.32 2.27 28.53
C ARG A 284 -11.29 1.12 28.30
N ILE A 285 -11.41 0.70 27.04
CA ILE A 285 -12.22 -0.44 26.60
C ILE A 285 -11.34 -1.49 25.90
N PRO A 286 -11.78 -2.75 25.81
CA PRO A 286 -11.03 -3.77 25.10
C PRO A 286 -10.76 -3.39 23.64
N VAL A 287 -9.51 -3.56 23.20
CA VAL A 287 -9.07 -3.38 21.82
C VAL A 287 -8.62 -4.74 21.28
N PHE A 288 -9.28 -5.21 20.23
CA PHE A 288 -8.97 -6.46 19.57
C PHE A 288 -8.32 -6.18 18.21
N CYS A 289 -7.09 -6.67 18.01
CA CYS A 289 -6.44 -6.71 16.72
C CYS A 289 -6.57 -8.13 16.15
N ASP A 290 -7.53 -8.34 15.25
CA ASP A 290 -7.79 -9.64 14.64
C ASP A 290 -7.18 -9.73 13.24
N SER A 291 -5.86 -9.89 13.24
CA SER A 291 -5.06 -10.10 12.04
C SER A 291 -3.75 -10.79 12.43
N PRO A 292 -3.55 -12.08 12.08
CA PRO A 292 -2.31 -12.80 12.38
C PRO A 292 -1.10 -12.11 11.75
N MET A 293 -1.27 -11.54 10.55
CA MET A 293 -0.25 -10.74 9.89
C MET A 293 0.09 -9.47 10.66
N ALA A 294 -0.89 -8.80 11.30
CA ALA A 294 -0.62 -7.60 12.09
C ALA A 294 0.30 -7.88 13.28
N ILE A 295 0.25 -9.08 13.88
CA ILE A 295 1.17 -9.51 14.95
C ILE A 295 2.61 -9.53 14.43
N LYS A 296 2.85 -10.26 13.34
CA LYS A 296 4.18 -10.34 12.72
C LYS A 296 4.67 -8.96 12.26
N ALA A 297 3.76 -8.13 11.75
CA ALA A 297 4.07 -6.77 11.37
C ALA A 297 4.50 -5.90 12.57
N VAL A 298 3.88 -6.04 13.75
CA VAL A 298 4.34 -5.34 14.97
C VAL A 298 5.79 -5.72 15.31
N GLU A 299 6.19 -6.98 15.17
CA GLU A 299 7.58 -7.40 15.44
C GLU A 299 8.58 -6.75 14.47
N ILE A 300 8.27 -6.72 13.17
CA ILE A 300 9.09 -6.03 12.16
C ILE A 300 9.17 -4.52 12.45
N PHE A 301 8.04 -3.94 12.84
CA PHE A 301 7.97 -2.54 13.26
C PHE A 301 8.88 -2.27 14.47
N LEU A 302 8.91 -3.16 15.47
CA LEU A 302 9.80 -3.00 16.62
C LEU A 302 11.27 -3.26 16.28
N LYS A 303 11.56 -4.00 15.20
CA LYS A 303 12.92 -4.24 14.70
C LYS A 303 13.50 -3.00 14.01
N HIS A 304 12.68 -2.25 13.26
CA HIS A 304 13.10 -1.12 12.42
C HIS A 304 12.84 0.26 13.01
N THR A 305 13.11 0.44 14.30
CA THR A 305 12.87 1.73 14.99
C THR A 305 13.73 2.89 14.46
N GLU A 306 14.82 2.59 13.75
CA GLU A 306 15.66 3.56 13.04
C GLU A 306 14.91 4.29 11.94
N GLU A 307 13.86 3.71 11.37
CA GLU A 307 13.02 4.34 10.34
C GLU A 307 12.02 5.34 10.95
N TYR A 308 11.82 5.31 12.27
CA TYR A 308 10.74 6.07 12.90
C TYR A 308 11.02 7.54 13.13
N SER A 309 9.92 8.30 13.06
CA SER A 309 9.89 9.67 13.58
C SER A 309 10.24 9.68 15.08
N GLU A 310 10.76 10.81 15.56
CA GLU A 310 11.13 10.97 16.97
C GLU A 310 9.93 10.74 17.91
N GLU A 311 8.74 11.16 17.51
CA GLU A 311 7.49 10.96 18.27
C GLU A 311 7.16 9.47 18.39
N THR A 312 7.17 8.73 17.29
CA THR A 312 6.91 7.29 17.30
C THR A 312 7.96 6.55 18.12
N ARG A 313 9.24 6.94 18.05
CA ARG A 313 10.28 6.39 18.93
C ARG A 313 10.01 6.66 20.41
N ARG A 314 9.54 7.85 20.77
CA ARG A 314 9.15 8.19 22.16
C ARG A 314 7.98 7.32 22.62
N LEU A 315 6.95 7.17 21.81
CA LEU A 315 5.79 6.32 22.13
C LEU A 315 6.21 4.85 22.32
N VAL A 316 7.04 4.31 21.42
CA VAL A 316 7.58 2.93 21.54
C VAL A 316 8.45 2.81 22.79
N SER A 317 9.29 3.80 23.10
CA SER A 317 10.10 3.79 24.32
C SER A 317 9.28 3.90 25.60
N GLN A 318 8.17 4.64 25.58
CA GLN A 318 7.31 4.89 26.73
C GLN A 318 6.39 3.71 27.02
N TYR A 319 5.76 3.15 25.99
CA TYR A 319 4.74 2.12 26.15
C TYR A 319 5.24 0.70 25.86
N GLY A 320 6.38 0.55 25.17
CA GLY A 320 6.88 -0.75 24.74
C GLY A 320 6.04 -1.38 23.63
N SER A 321 6.03 -2.71 23.57
CA SER A 321 5.33 -3.46 22.52
C SER A 321 3.80 -3.45 22.70
N PRO A 322 3.02 -3.12 21.64
CA PRO A 322 1.56 -3.24 21.65
C PRO A 322 1.05 -4.62 22.05
N LEU A 323 1.83 -5.67 21.77
CA LEU A 323 1.48 -7.06 22.08
C LEU A 323 1.38 -7.34 23.59
N ALA A 324 1.96 -6.47 24.43
CA ALA A 324 1.99 -6.63 25.89
C ALA A 324 1.10 -5.61 26.63
N TRP A 325 0.36 -4.75 25.93
CA TRP A 325 -0.44 -3.72 26.58
C TRP A 325 -1.70 -4.28 27.25
N PRO A 326 -1.98 -3.92 28.51
CA PRO A 326 -3.25 -4.26 29.15
C PRO A 326 -4.45 -3.74 28.34
N GLY A 327 -5.45 -4.59 28.11
CA GLY A 327 -6.65 -4.26 27.35
C GLY A 327 -6.52 -4.38 25.83
N PHE A 328 -5.32 -4.67 25.30
CA PHE A 328 -5.08 -4.96 23.89
C PHE A 328 -4.92 -6.47 23.72
N THR A 329 -5.66 -7.07 22.79
CA THR A 329 -5.60 -8.50 22.50
C THR A 329 -5.37 -8.69 21.01
N PHE A 330 -4.31 -9.41 20.68
CA PHE A 330 -3.97 -9.74 19.29
C PHE A 330 -4.38 -11.19 19.03
N ALA A 331 -5.43 -11.38 18.23
CA ALA A 331 -5.94 -12.70 17.88
C ALA A 331 -5.18 -13.28 16.69
N SER A 332 -4.60 -14.45 16.88
CA SER A 332 -3.83 -15.19 15.88
C SER A 332 -4.64 -16.35 15.29
N THR A 333 -5.58 -16.92 16.03
CA THR A 333 -6.34 -18.11 15.61
C THR A 333 -7.79 -17.82 15.22
N PRO A 334 -8.41 -18.65 14.37
CA PRO A 334 -9.85 -18.57 14.09
C PRO A 334 -10.72 -18.67 15.35
N GLU A 335 -10.30 -19.47 16.34
CA GLU A 335 -11.01 -19.65 17.61
C GLU A 335 -11.00 -18.37 18.44
N GLU A 336 -9.87 -17.67 18.51
CA GLU A 336 -9.77 -16.35 19.14
C GLU A 336 -10.64 -15.31 18.40
N SER A 337 -10.61 -15.31 17.07
CA SER A 337 -11.46 -14.43 16.24
C SER A 337 -12.96 -14.65 16.51
N LYS A 338 -13.40 -15.90 16.64
CA LYS A 338 -14.79 -16.24 17.02
C LYS A 338 -15.14 -15.72 18.41
N LYS A 339 -14.25 -15.87 19.39
CA LYS A 339 -14.48 -15.32 20.76
C LYS A 339 -14.63 -13.80 20.77
N ILE A 340 -13.94 -13.08 19.90
CA ILE A 340 -14.10 -11.62 19.77
C ILE A 340 -15.54 -11.28 19.33
N ASN A 341 -16.07 -12.05 18.38
CA ASN A 341 -17.43 -11.89 17.88
C ASN A 341 -18.50 -12.11 18.97
N ASP A 342 -18.24 -13.02 19.92
CA ASP A 342 -19.10 -13.29 21.07
C ASP A 342 -19.08 -12.19 22.15
N SER A 343 -18.24 -11.16 22.00
CA SER A 343 -18.20 -10.04 22.95
C SER A 343 -19.49 -9.20 22.91
N HIS A 344 -20.13 -9.07 24.07
CA HIS A 344 -21.36 -8.28 24.28
C HIS A 344 -21.13 -6.90 24.91
N PHE A 345 -19.88 -6.54 25.19
CA PHE A 345 -19.51 -5.24 25.76
C PHE A 345 -18.89 -4.34 24.69
N PRO A 346 -19.00 -3.00 24.82
CA PRO A 346 -18.32 -2.05 23.93
C PRO A 346 -16.83 -2.36 23.81
N CYS A 347 -16.35 -2.46 22.58
CA CYS A 347 -14.96 -2.75 22.26
C CYS A 347 -14.57 -2.11 20.93
N ILE A 348 -13.26 -2.05 20.66
CA ILE A 348 -12.71 -1.66 19.36
C ILE A 348 -12.16 -2.92 18.69
N ILE A 349 -12.56 -3.20 17.46
CA ILE A 349 -12.08 -4.33 16.67
C ILE A 349 -11.37 -3.79 15.44
N ILE A 350 -10.07 -4.03 15.32
CA ILE A 350 -9.24 -3.69 14.17
C ILE A 350 -8.94 -5.00 13.44
N SER A 351 -9.32 -5.10 12.15
CA SER A 351 -9.12 -6.33 11.39
C SER A 351 -8.90 -6.06 9.90
N SER A 352 -8.15 -6.95 9.26
CA SER A 352 -7.84 -6.92 7.83
C SER A 352 -8.88 -7.68 6.99
N SER A 353 -9.09 -7.33 5.71
CA SER A 353 -8.39 -6.31 4.92
C SER A 353 -9.00 -4.89 5.00
N GLY A 354 -8.17 -3.85 4.83
CA GLY A 354 -8.58 -2.44 4.95
C GLY A 354 -9.64 -1.97 3.96
N MET A 355 -9.82 -2.68 2.84
CA MET A 355 -10.86 -2.41 1.83
C MET A 355 -12.02 -3.41 1.86
N VAL A 356 -12.06 -4.32 2.84
CA VAL A 356 -13.11 -5.35 2.99
C VAL A 356 -13.17 -6.26 1.74
N THR A 357 -12.03 -6.56 1.13
CA THR A 357 -11.93 -7.45 -0.04
C THR A 357 -12.03 -8.92 0.37
N GLY A 358 -11.50 -9.27 1.54
CA GLY A 358 -11.42 -10.60 2.11
C GLY A 358 -11.09 -10.56 3.61
N GLY A 359 -10.76 -11.71 4.18
CA GLY A 359 -10.27 -11.82 5.56
C GLY A 359 -11.34 -11.73 6.64
N ARG A 360 -10.87 -11.79 7.91
CA ARG A 360 -11.72 -11.91 9.11
C ARG A 360 -12.61 -10.69 9.34
N ILE A 361 -12.25 -9.51 8.81
CA ILE A 361 -13.07 -8.29 8.90
C ILE A 361 -14.50 -8.50 8.37
N GLN A 362 -14.69 -9.37 7.36
CA GLN A 362 -16.01 -9.64 6.81
C GLN A 362 -16.93 -10.31 7.82
N HIS A 363 -16.41 -11.21 8.67
CA HIS A 363 -17.19 -11.84 9.73
C HIS A 363 -17.62 -10.82 10.79
N HIS A 364 -16.72 -9.94 11.21
CA HIS A 364 -17.04 -8.86 12.16
C HIS A 364 -18.11 -7.91 11.60
N LEU A 365 -18.00 -7.54 10.32
CA LEU A 365 -18.96 -6.66 9.65
C LEU A 365 -20.34 -7.30 9.48
N VAL A 366 -20.42 -8.59 9.12
CA VAL A 366 -21.71 -9.32 9.04
C VAL A 366 -22.47 -9.23 10.35
N GLN A 367 -21.78 -9.34 11.49
CA GLN A 367 -22.42 -9.27 12.79
C GLN A 367 -22.74 -7.84 13.26
N ARG A 368 -21.90 -6.86 12.92
CA ARG A 368 -21.99 -5.52 13.53
C ARG A 368 -22.72 -4.49 12.65
N LEU A 369 -22.72 -4.64 11.33
CA LEU A 369 -23.43 -3.72 10.41
C LEU A 369 -24.95 -3.63 10.65
N PRO A 370 -25.67 -4.71 10.98
CA PRO A 370 -27.13 -4.65 11.16
C PRO A 370 -27.61 -3.93 12.43
N ASP A 371 -26.72 -3.65 13.39
CA ASP A 371 -27.10 -3.00 14.66
C ASP A 371 -26.66 -1.52 14.67
N PRO A 372 -27.62 -0.56 14.79
CA PRO A 372 -27.34 0.88 14.79
C PRO A 372 -26.52 1.35 16.00
N LYS A 373 -26.36 0.54 17.05
CA LYS A 373 -25.45 0.86 18.16
C LYS A 373 -23.99 0.88 17.71
N ASN A 374 -23.61 0.08 16.72
CA ASN A 374 -22.21 -0.03 16.32
C ASN A 374 -21.77 1.13 15.43
N THR A 375 -20.45 1.28 15.32
CA THR A 375 -19.81 2.20 14.37
C THR A 375 -18.78 1.46 13.53
N VAL A 376 -18.77 1.69 12.23
CA VAL A 376 -17.68 1.29 11.33
C VAL A 376 -16.87 2.53 10.96
N ILE A 377 -15.56 2.50 11.21
CA ILE A 377 -14.65 3.62 10.93
C ILE A 377 -13.67 3.21 9.84
N PHE A 378 -13.69 3.92 8.71
CA PHE A 378 -12.69 3.78 7.65
C PHE A 378 -11.56 4.77 7.84
N ILE A 379 -10.33 4.29 7.85
CA ILE A 379 -9.09 5.08 8.07
C ILE A 379 -8.12 5.00 6.88
N GLY A 380 -8.59 4.57 5.71
CA GLY A 380 -7.77 4.43 4.50
C GLY A 380 -8.59 4.51 3.21
N PHE A 381 -7.88 4.55 2.08
CA PHE A 381 -8.49 4.59 0.75
C PHE A 381 -9.40 3.38 0.52
N GLN A 382 -10.51 3.60 -0.19
CA GLN A 382 -11.47 2.57 -0.56
C GLN A 382 -11.61 2.57 -2.08
N ALA A 383 -11.03 1.58 -2.74
CA ALA A 383 -11.06 1.50 -4.20
C ALA A 383 -12.49 1.20 -4.71
N PRO A 384 -12.94 1.83 -5.81
CA PRO A 384 -14.22 1.51 -6.44
C PRO A 384 -14.38 0.02 -6.72
N GLY A 385 -15.57 -0.52 -6.41
CA GLY A 385 -15.89 -1.94 -6.57
C GLY A 385 -15.52 -2.83 -5.37
N THR A 386 -14.90 -2.28 -4.33
CA THR A 386 -14.71 -2.98 -3.05
C THR A 386 -15.93 -2.85 -2.14
N ARG A 387 -16.10 -3.78 -1.20
CA ARG A 387 -17.19 -3.71 -0.20
C ARG A 387 -17.02 -2.51 0.72
N GLY A 388 -15.78 -2.17 1.07
CA GLY A 388 -15.49 -0.99 1.88
C GLY A 388 -15.92 0.30 1.18
N PHE A 389 -15.74 0.41 -0.14
CA PHE A 389 -16.29 1.51 -0.94
C PHE A 389 -17.82 1.56 -0.89
N THR A 390 -18.51 0.42 -1.04
CA THR A 390 -19.97 0.34 -0.95
C THR A 390 -20.48 0.83 0.41
N ILE A 391 -19.88 0.37 1.51
CA ILE A 391 -20.26 0.78 2.87
C ILE A 391 -19.96 2.25 3.11
N LYS A 392 -18.73 2.72 2.78
CA LYS A 392 -18.32 4.13 2.94
C LYS A 392 -19.22 5.09 2.15
N SER A 393 -19.70 4.67 0.98
CA SER A 393 -20.57 5.49 0.11
C SER A 393 -22.01 5.62 0.61
N GLY A 394 -22.37 5.01 1.75
CA GLY A 394 -23.70 5.12 2.33
C GLY A 394 -24.75 4.24 1.66
N ALA A 395 -24.35 3.14 1.03
CA ALA A 395 -25.30 2.15 0.54
C ALA A 395 -26.15 1.59 1.71
N PRO A 396 -27.44 1.25 1.49
CA PRO A 396 -28.29 0.69 2.53
C PRO A 396 -27.95 -0.77 2.87
N GLU A 397 -27.24 -1.46 1.98
CA GLU A 397 -26.86 -2.86 2.12
C GLU A 397 -25.56 -3.17 1.37
N VAL A 398 -24.90 -4.26 1.77
CA VAL A 398 -23.68 -4.78 1.13
C VAL A 398 -23.71 -6.30 1.07
N LYS A 399 -23.22 -6.87 -0.02
CA LYS A 399 -23.17 -8.32 -0.20
C LYS A 399 -21.89 -8.92 0.40
N ILE A 400 -22.00 -9.77 1.42
CA ILE A 400 -20.88 -10.45 2.09
C ILE A 400 -21.19 -11.96 2.15
N TYR A 401 -20.22 -12.81 1.79
CA TYR A 401 -20.39 -14.28 1.67
C TYR A 401 -21.61 -14.77 0.85
N GLY A 402 -22.11 -13.94 -0.07
CA GLY A 402 -23.29 -14.27 -0.88
C GLY A 402 -24.61 -13.77 -0.31
N GLU A 403 -24.61 -13.30 0.94
CA GLU A 403 -25.77 -12.78 1.66
C GLU A 403 -25.82 -11.25 1.60
N ILE A 404 -27.02 -10.69 1.64
CA ILE A 404 -27.25 -9.25 1.70
C ILE A 404 -27.28 -8.83 3.17
N VAL A 405 -26.32 -8.00 3.58
CA VAL A 405 -26.21 -7.50 4.94
C VAL A 405 -26.72 -6.05 5.00
N PRO A 406 -27.73 -5.73 5.82
CA PRO A 406 -28.21 -4.36 5.96
C PRO A 406 -27.19 -3.50 6.71
N ILE A 407 -26.99 -2.27 6.25
CA ILE A 407 -26.09 -1.29 6.86
C ILE A 407 -26.95 -0.34 7.72
N ARG A 408 -27.00 -0.61 9.02
CA ARG A 408 -27.67 0.24 10.03
C ARG A 408 -26.71 0.88 11.01
N ALA A 409 -25.54 0.29 11.20
CA ALA A 409 -24.45 0.86 11.98
C ALA A 409 -24.05 2.24 11.45
N GLN A 410 -23.58 3.10 12.34
CA GLN A 410 -23.02 4.38 11.95
C GLN A 410 -21.75 4.17 11.13
N VAL A 411 -21.61 4.84 9.99
CA VAL A 411 -20.38 4.79 9.17
C VAL A 411 -19.68 6.14 9.27
N ALA A 412 -18.38 6.12 9.55
CA ALA A 412 -17.51 7.28 9.55
C ALA A 412 -16.23 7.01 8.76
N ALA A 413 -15.62 8.07 8.25
CA ALA A 413 -14.32 8.00 7.58
C ALA A 413 -13.43 9.15 8.03
N PHE A 414 -12.17 8.85 8.31
CA PHE A 414 -11.14 9.82 8.67
C PHE A 414 -10.03 9.76 7.63
N GLU A 415 -10.13 10.63 6.63
CA GLU A 415 -9.20 10.65 5.48
C GLU A 415 -7.80 11.13 5.87
N GLN A 416 -7.70 11.88 6.99
CA GLN A 416 -6.44 12.37 7.57
C GLN A 416 -5.48 11.24 7.94
N PHE A 417 -5.96 10.01 8.12
CA PHE A 417 -5.09 8.87 8.42
C PHE A 417 -4.37 8.32 7.19
N SER A 418 -4.79 8.61 5.95
CA SER A 418 -4.07 8.17 4.74
C SER A 418 -2.61 8.63 4.76
N ASP A 419 -1.69 7.81 4.23
CA ASP A 419 -0.26 8.18 4.13
C ASP A 419 0.18 8.61 2.73
N HIS A 420 -0.74 8.69 1.77
CA HIS A 420 -0.43 9.30 0.48
C HIS A 420 -0.54 10.82 0.56
N ALA A 421 0.41 11.53 -0.03
CA ALA A 421 0.36 12.99 -0.19
C ALA A 421 -0.82 13.44 -1.06
N ASP A 422 -1.46 14.55 -0.66
CA ASP A 422 -2.45 15.24 -1.49
C ASP A 422 -1.83 16.27 -2.45
N PRO A 423 -2.59 16.89 -3.37
CA PRO A 423 -2.03 17.79 -4.37
C PRO A 423 -1.26 18.97 -3.77
N PRO A 424 -1.74 19.70 -2.74
CA PRO A 424 -0.93 20.76 -2.14
C PRO A 424 0.40 20.25 -1.53
N GLU A 425 0.41 19.06 -0.93
CA GLU A 425 1.63 18.41 -0.42
C GLU A 425 2.61 18.05 -1.53
N LEU A 426 2.11 17.41 -2.59
CA LEU A 426 2.90 17.07 -3.77
C LEU A 426 3.49 18.33 -4.41
N LEU A 427 2.68 19.38 -4.63
CA LEU A 427 3.17 20.64 -5.20
C LEU A 427 4.21 21.33 -4.33
N GLN A 428 4.08 21.26 -3.00
CA GLN A 428 5.09 21.79 -2.09
C GLN A 428 6.43 21.10 -2.31
N TRP A 429 6.45 19.77 -2.37
CA TRP A 429 7.66 19.01 -2.66
C TRP A 429 8.21 19.29 -4.07
N LEU A 430 7.37 19.27 -5.10
CA LEU A 430 7.78 19.47 -6.49
C LEU A 430 8.39 20.86 -6.71
N ARG A 431 7.97 21.89 -5.96
CA ARG A 431 8.58 23.24 -6.00
C ARG A 431 10.02 23.27 -5.49
N THR A 432 10.46 22.26 -4.77
CA THR A 432 11.84 22.19 -4.26
C THR A 432 12.84 21.68 -5.31
N PHE A 433 12.35 21.12 -6.43
CA PHE A 433 13.24 20.68 -7.52
C PHE A 433 14.01 21.88 -8.07
N PRO A 434 15.36 21.84 -8.12
CA PRO A 434 16.16 22.96 -8.60
C PRO A 434 15.95 23.18 -10.11
N GLN A 435 15.57 22.13 -10.85
CA GLN A 435 15.20 22.20 -12.26
C GLN A 435 13.97 21.32 -12.50
N LYS A 436 13.04 21.79 -13.33
CA LYS A 436 11.88 20.99 -13.73
C LYS A 436 12.33 19.79 -14.58
N PRO A 437 11.74 18.59 -14.40
CA PRO A 437 11.96 17.47 -15.29
C PRO A 437 11.61 17.82 -16.74
N GLY A 438 12.31 17.21 -17.70
CA GLY A 438 11.99 17.32 -19.12
C GLY A 438 10.65 16.66 -19.46
N ALA A 439 10.29 15.61 -18.72
CA ALA A 439 8.97 14.98 -18.76
C ALA A 439 8.56 14.41 -17.40
N THR A 440 7.26 14.43 -17.12
CA THR A 440 6.66 13.77 -15.96
C THR A 440 5.51 12.89 -16.41
N TYR A 441 5.47 11.65 -15.93
CA TYR A 441 4.42 10.68 -16.17
C TYR A 441 3.70 10.36 -14.86
N LEU A 442 2.40 10.64 -14.81
CA LEU A 442 1.53 10.25 -13.70
C LEU A 442 1.07 8.82 -13.88
N VAL A 443 1.30 8.03 -12.85
CA VAL A 443 0.86 6.64 -12.66
C VAL A 443 0.09 6.53 -11.34
N HIS A 444 -0.34 5.32 -10.98
CA HIS A 444 -0.93 4.99 -9.69
C HIS A 444 -2.05 5.95 -9.27
N GLY A 445 -3.08 6.05 -10.12
CA GLY A 445 -4.16 7.00 -9.95
C GLY A 445 -5.33 6.66 -10.87
N GLU A 446 -6.55 6.91 -10.37
CA GLU A 446 -7.74 6.84 -11.21
C GLU A 446 -7.73 7.97 -12.24
N PRO A 447 -8.34 7.80 -13.43
CA PRO A 447 -8.24 8.78 -14.53
C PRO A 447 -8.57 10.22 -14.13
N ALA A 448 -9.56 10.42 -13.26
CA ALA A 448 -9.93 11.74 -12.76
C ALA A 448 -8.87 12.34 -11.82
N ALA A 449 -8.25 11.52 -10.96
CA ALA A 449 -7.19 11.94 -10.06
C ALA A 449 -5.94 12.35 -10.83
N SER A 450 -5.47 11.50 -11.75
CA SER A 450 -4.29 11.79 -12.58
C SER A 450 -4.52 12.98 -13.51
N SER A 451 -5.70 13.14 -14.10
CA SER A 451 -6.00 14.28 -14.98
C SER A 451 -6.01 15.60 -14.20
N GLN A 452 -6.64 15.65 -13.03
CA GLN A 452 -6.67 16.87 -12.22
C GLN A 452 -5.27 17.25 -11.73
N LEU A 453 -4.47 16.29 -11.26
CA LEU A 453 -3.10 16.55 -10.84
C LEU A 453 -2.22 17.03 -12.00
N ARG A 454 -2.35 16.41 -13.19
CA ARG A 454 -1.65 16.87 -14.41
C ARG A 454 -1.95 18.34 -14.69
N ASP A 455 -3.23 18.72 -14.67
CA ASP A 455 -3.66 20.08 -15.00
C ASP A 455 -3.13 21.09 -13.97
N ILE A 456 -3.17 20.74 -12.70
CA ILE A 456 -2.64 21.56 -11.61
C ILE A 456 -1.12 21.72 -11.73
N MET A 457 -0.36 20.64 -11.93
CA MET A 457 1.10 20.69 -12.11
C MET A 457 1.49 21.49 -13.35
N SER A 458 0.80 21.29 -14.47
CA SER A 458 1.07 22.01 -15.71
C SER A 458 0.82 23.51 -15.54
N LYS A 459 -0.27 23.88 -14.84
CA LYS A 459 -0.65 25.27 -14.61
C LYS A 459 0.23 25.97 -13.58
N GLU A 460 0.50 25.34 -12.43
CA GLU A 460 1.17 25.97 -11.30
C GLU A 460 2.70 25.85 -11.36
N LEU A 461 3.24 24.79 -11.96
CA LEU A 461 4.68 24.55 -12.02
C LEU A 461 5.25 24.78 -13.44
N GLY A 462 4.41 24.78 -14.48
CA GLY A 462 4.88 24.85 -15.87
C GLY A 462 5.67 23.60 -16.31
N TRP A 463 5.37 22.46 -15.70
CA TRP A 463 5.98 21.16 -15.99
C TRP A 463 5.31 20.48 -17.19
N ASN A 464 6.07 19.65 -17.90
CA ASN A 464 5.57 18.82 -18.99
C ASN A 464 5.00 17.52 -18.42
N VAL A 465 3.70 17.49 -18.13
CA VAL A 465 3.06 16.37 -17.42
C VAL A 465 2.12 15.59 -18.33
N GLN A 466 2.25 14.27 -18.32
CA GLN A 466 1.41 13.33 -19.06
C GLN A 466 0.84 12.28 -18.10
N VAL A 467 -0.32 11.72 -18.44
CA VAL A 467 -0.86 10.54 -17.74
C VAL A 467 -0.40 9.32 -18.53
N ALA A 468 0.30 8.40 -17.86
CA ALA A 468 0.77 7.18 -18.51
C ALA A 468 -0.40 6.29 -18.95
N GLN A 469 -0.26 5.68 -20.13
CA GLN A 469 -1.22 4.71 -20.64
C GLN A 469 -0.67 3.30 -20.52
N TRP A 470 -1.57 2.33 -20.31
CA TRP A 470 -1.18 0.93 -20.25
C TRP A 470 -0.50 0.50 -21.55
N MET A 471 0.63 -0.20 -21.43
CA MET A 471 1.51 -0.65 -22.53
C MET A 471 2.23 0.46 -23.28
N GLN A 472 2.06 1.73 -22.91
CA GLN A 472 2.78 2.84 -23.52
C GLN A 472 4.29 2.67 -23.32
N LYS A 473 5.04 2.83 -24.41
CA LYS A 473 6.50 2.95 -24.40
C LYS A 473 6.89 4.43 -24.56
N VAL A 474 7.81 4.90 -23.74
CA VAL A 474 8.34 6.26 -23.78
C VAL A 474 9.85 6.23 -23.81
N GLU A 475 10.44 6.96 -24.75
CA GLU A 475 11.89 7.05 -24.88
C GLU A 475 12.48 7.90 -23.76
N VAL A 476 13.62 7.46 -23.23
CA VAL A 476 14.47 8.29 -22.38
C VAL A 476 15.46 9.03 -23.29
N LYS A 477 15.35 10.36 -23.33
CA LYS A 477 16.14 11.25 -24.21
C LYS A 477 17.26 11.93 -23.46
#